data_AF-A0A0H2SY05-F1
#
_entry.id   AF-A0A0H2SY05-F1
#
_cell.length_a   1.000
_cell.length_b   1.000
_cell.length_c   1.000
_cell.angle_alpha   90.00
_cell.angle_beta   90.00
_cell.angle_gamma   90.00
#
_symmetry.space_group_name_H-M   'P 1'
#
loop_
_entity.id
_entity.type
_entity.pdbx_description
1 polymer ?
#
loop_
_entity_poly.entity_id
_entity_poly.type
_entity_poly.pdbx_seq_one_letter_code
_entity_poly.pdbx_strand_id
1 'polypeptide(L)'
;MFYLWYLIFECFIASFLAFFIAQYYIITNKKFPYIFELMNIYNFIALILFVKILSIEYIKFANFLLFIILILFYVRSYLTAKDKFDSRFRSMILSFGYTRETYFYKFLMKRILLRGLEGFSFSIALVLLVNKIPFWLNFKNNFDEFLYVLIFLIGAGIVKATNFGKISRT
;
A
#
# COMPACT_ATOMS: atom_id res chain seq x y z
N MET A 1 1.35 -3.21 22.97
CA MET A 1 -0.03 -2.93 22.50
C MET A 1 -0.19 -1.51 21.92
N PHE A 2 0.21 -0.44 22.62
CA PHE A 2 0.06 0.95 22.16
C PHE A 2 0.78 1.24 20.82
N TYR A 3 1.98 0.68 20.62
CA TYR A 3 2.75 0.83 19.39
C TYR A 3 2.05 0.25 18.15
N LEU A 4 1.38 -0.90 18.29
CA LEU A 4 0.66 -1.55 17.18
C LEU A 4 -0.51 -0.67 16.71
N TRP A 5 -1.30 -0.13 17.65
CA TRP A 5 -2.39 0.77 17.33
C TRP A 5 -1.92 2.06 16.66
N TYR A 6 -0.82 2.63 17.14
CA TYR A 6 -0.20 3.79 16.50
C TYR A 6 0.21 3.50 15.05
N LEU A 7 0.88 2.36 14.80
CA LEU A 7 1.30 1.96 13.46
C LEU A 7 0.12 1.73 12.52
N ILE A 8 -0.94 1.06 13.00
CA ILE A 8 -2.17 0.83 12.25
C ILE A 8 -2.79 2.17 11.85
N PHE A 9 -2.87 3.11 12.80
CA PHE A 9 -3.43 4.44 12.59
C PHE A 9 -2.60 5.26 11.60
N GLU A 10 -1.27 5.23 11.72
CA GLU A 10 -0.35 5.90 10.80
C GLU A 10 -0.47 5.36 9.37
N CYS A 11 -0.48 4.03 9.22
CA CYS A 11 -0.70 3.38 7.93
C CYS A 11 -2.07 3.72 7.34
N PHE A 12 -3.11 3.86 8.18
CA PHE A 12 -4.45 4.20 7.74
C PHE A 12 -4.51 5.62 7.21
N ILE A 13 -3.97 6.59 7.94
CA ILE A 13 -3.91 7.98 7.49
C ILE A 13 -3.11 8.10 6.19
N ALA A 14 -1.93 7.45 6.13
CA ALA A 14 -1.09 7.47 4.93
C ALA A 14 -1.83 6.86 3.71
N SER A 15 -2.52 5.74 3.90
CA SER A 15 -3.34 5.09 2.86
C SER A 15 -4.52 5.96 2.43
N PHE A 16 -5.19 6.62 3.37
CA PHE A 16 -6.31 7.51 3.11
C PHE A 16 -5.89 8.73 2.30
N LEU A 17 -4.81 9.41 2.69
CA LEU A 17 -4.25 10.54 1.94
C LEU A 17 -3.80 10.10 0.54
N ALA A 18 -3.11 8.98 0.44
CA ALA A 18 -2.68 8.42 -0.84
C ALA A 18 -3.84 8.11 -1.79
N PHE A 19 -5.00 7.71 -1.25
CA PHE A 19 -6.20 7.46 -2.05
C PHE A 19 -6.70 8.74 -2.72
N PHE A 20 -6.82 9.85 -1.99
CA PHE A 20 -7.24 11.13 -2.57
C PHE A 20 -6.24 11.69 -3.58
N ILE A 21 -4.94 11.53 -3.30
CA ILE A 21 -3.89 11.89 -4.27
C ILE A 21 -4.11 11.08 -5.56
N ALA A 22 -4.21 9.76 -5.47
CA ALA A 22 -4.42 8.90 -6.63
C ALA A 22 -5.72 9.25 -7.37
N GLN A 23 -6.83 9.45 -6.66
CA GLN A 23 -8.12 9.85 -7.21
C GLN A 23 -8.00 11.16 -8.00
N TYR A 24 -7.39 12.19 -7.41
CA TYR A 24 -7.19 13.49 -8.06
C TYR A 24 -6.48 13.35 -9.40
N TYR A 25 -5.35 12.63 -9.43
CA TYR A 25 -4.60 12.45 -10.67
C TYR A 25 -5.35 11.57 -11.70
N ILE A 26 -6.13 10.58 -11.26
CA ILE A 26 -6.92 9.74 -12.16
C ILE A 26 -8.03 10.55 -12.83
N ILE A 27 -8.81 11.29 -12.05
CA ILE A 27 -9.95 12.08 -12.55
C ILE A 27 -9.45 13.20 -13.47
N THR A 28 -8.40 13.93 -13.05
CA THR A 28 -7.81 15.01 -13.84
C THR A 28 -6.93 14.53 -15.01
N ASN A 29 -6.65 13.22 -15.10
CA ASN A 29 -5.79 12.61 -16.11
C ASN A 29 -4.41 13.28 -16.24
N LYS A 30 -3.86 13.72 -15.11
CA LYS A 30 -2.51 14.28 -15.06
C LYS A 30 -1.48 13.15 -15.12
N LYS A 31 -0.34 13.41 -15.76
CA LYS A 31 0.81 12.51 -15.70
C LYS A 31 1.32 12.43 -14.27
N PHE A 32 1.69 11.23 -13.86
CA PHE A 32 2.21 10.98 -12.52
C PHE A 32 3.68 11.39 -12.43
N PRO A 33 4.09 12.01 -11.32
CA PRO A 33 5.51 12.22 -11.04
C PRO A 33 6.29 10.90 -10.99
N TYR A 34 7.48 10.87 -11.60
CA TYR A 34 8.38 9.70 -11.62
C TYR A 34 8.71 9.15 -10.23
N ILE A 35 8.70 10.01 -9.20
CA ILE A 35 9.00 9.59 -7.83
C ILE A 35 8.05 8.50 -7.31
N PHE A 36 6.79 8.51 -7.76
CA PHE A 36 5.85 7.44 -7.42
C PHE A 36 6.18 6.14 -8.15
N GLU A 37 6.61 6.21 -9.42
CA GLU A 37 6.93 5.03 -10.22
C GLU A 37 8.13 4.26 -9.65
N LEU A 38 9.10 4.99 -9.11
CA LEU A 38 10.26 4.44 -8.42
C LEU A 38 9.89 3.65 -7.16
N MET A 39 8.68 3.83 -6.61
CA MET A 39 8.27 3.22 -5.34
C MET A 39 7.73 1.79 -5.49
N ASN A 40 8.51 0.94 -6.15
CA ASN A 40 8.24 -0.49 -6.24
C ASN A 40 8.49 -1.20 -4.89
N ILE A 41 8.13 -2.49 -4.79
CA ILE A 41 8.22 -3.23 -3.52
C ILE A 41 9.65 -3.33 -2.98
N TYR A 42 10.65 -3.45 -3.87
CA TYR A 42 12.06 -3.57 -3.48
C TYR A 42 12.60 -2.26 -2.93
N ASN A 43 12.31 -1.15 -3.61
CA ASN A 43 12.70 0.19 -3.18
C ASN A 43 11.98 0.59 -1.89
N PHE A 44 10.71 0.18 -1.73
CA PHE A 44 9.97 0.37 -0.49
C PHE A 44 10.62 -0.36 0.69
N ILE A 45 11.00 -1.64 0.52
CA ILE A 45 11.72 -2.40 1.56
C ILE A 45 13.05 -1.73 1.90
N ALA A 46 13.83 -1.34 0.89
CA ALA A 46 15.11 -0.68 1.09
C ALA A 46 14.97 0.64 1.88
N LEU A 47 13.96 1.45 1.56
CA LEU A 47 13.69 2.70 2.27
C LEU A 47 13.22 2.47 3.71
N ILE A 48 12.41 1.44 3.99
CA ILE A 48 12.02 1.10 5.36
C ILE A 48 13.25 0.66 6.18
N LEU A 49 14.15 -0.13 5.61
CA LEU A 49 15.39 -0.51 6.27
C LEU A 49 16.28 0.71 6.54
N PHE A 50 16.38 1.63 5.58
CA PHE A 50 17.10 2.88 5.75
C PHE A 50 16.52 3.76 6.87
N VAL A 51 15.20 3.92 6.91
CA VAL A 51 14.49 4.59 8.00
C VAL A 51 14.81 3.94 9.34
N LYS A 52 14.83 2.60 9.40
CA LYS A 52 15.14 1.87 10.63
C LYS A 52 16.55 2.19 11.13
N ILE A 53 17.53 2.26 10.24
CA ILE A 53 18.90 2.65 10.61
C ILE A 53 18.90 4.08 11.18
N LEU A 54 18.26 5.04 10.49
CA LEU A 54 18.17 6.43 10.95
C LEU A 54 17.44 6.58 12.29
N SER A 55 16.49 5.68 12.59
CA SER A 55 15.70 5.75 13.81
C SER A 55 16.51 5.60 15.10
N ILE A 56 17.75 5.08 15.02
CA ILE A 56 18.63 4.92 16.19
C ILE A 56 19.01 6.28 16.78
N GLU A 57 19.33 7.25 15.93
CA GLU A 57 19.80 8.59 16.34
C GLU A 57 18.72 9.67 16.15
N TYR A 58 17.85 9.52 15.15
CA TYR A 58 16.92 10.56 14.72
C TYR A 58 15.47 10.09 14.69
N ILE A 59 14.94 9.59 15.82
CA ILE A 59 13.60 8.98 15.93
C ILE A 59 12.50 9.84 15.30
N LYS A 60 12.41 11.14 15.65
CA LYS A 60 11.33 12.02 15.16
C LYS A 60 11.39 12.20 13.64
N PHE A 61 12.59 12.40 13.11
CA PHE A 61 12.79 12.57 11.67
C PHE A 61 12.53 11.26 10.92
N ALA A 62 12.99 10.13 11.46
CA ALA A 62 12.74 8.81 10.89
C ALA A 62 11.24 8.48 10.82
N ASN A 63 10.46 8.79 11.86
CA ASN A 63 9.00 8.60 11.84
C ASN A 63 8.33 9.47 10.78
N PHE A 64 8.73 10.75 10.66
CA PHE A 64 8.21 11.61 9.60
C PHE A 64 8.57 11.11 8.20
N LEU A 65 9.80 10.62 8.01
CA LEU A 65 10.24 10.02 6.75
C LEU A 65 9.44 8.75 6.42
N LEU A 66 9.19 7.89 7.42
CA LEU A 66 8.38 6.68 7.29
C LEU A 66 6.99 7.03 6.76
N PHE A 67 6.34 8.03 7.37
CA PHE A 67 5.02 8.49 6.96
C PHE A 67 4.99 8.93 5.49
N ILE A 68 5.99 9.69 5.04
CA ILE A 68 6.12 10.10 3.64
C ILE A 68 6.31 8.88 2.73
N ILE A 69 7.21 7.95 3.09
CA ILE A 69 7.48 6.74 2.31
C ILE A 69 6.22 5.88 2.16
N LEU A 70 5.42 5.75 3.23
CA LEU A 70 4.13 5.06 3.20
C LEU A 70 3.17 5.70 2.20
N ILE A 71 3.02 7.04 2.21
CA ILE A 71 2.17 7.75 1.24
C ILE A 71 2.64 7.46 -0.19
N LEU A 72 3.94 7.60 -0.47
CA LEU A 72 4.49 7.36 -1.82
C LEU A 72 4.22 5.93 -2.28
N PHE A 73 4.41 4.94 -1.40
CA PHE A 73 4.15 3.53 -1.69
C PHE A 73 2.66 3.26 -1.97
N TYR A 74 1.75 3.80 -1.14
CA TYR A 74 0.31 3.62 -1.34
C TYR A 74 -0.16 4.27 -2.63
N VAL A 75 0.30 5.50 -2.95
CA VAL A 75 -0.01 6.14 -4.23
C VAL A 75 0.42 5.22 -5.36
N ARG A 76 1.67 4.74 -5.38
CA ARG A 76 2.14 3.81 -6.42
C ARG A 76 1.29 2.54 -6.51
N SER A 77 0.89 1.97 -5.38
CA SER A 77 0.06 0.77 -5.34
C SER A 77 -1.31 1.01 -6.02
N TYR A 78 -1.96 2.13 -5.72
CA TYR A 78 -3.23 2.53 -6.34
C TYR A 78 -3.10 2.77 -7.84
N LEU A 79 -2.02 3.40 -8.28
CA LEU A 79 -1.78 3.68 -9.69
C LEU A 79 -1.52 2.41 -10.50
N THR A 80 -0.78 1.47 -9.92
CA THR A 80 -0.55 0.16 -10.57
C THR A 80 -1.88 -0.59 -10.79
N ALA A 81 -2.86 -0.43 -9.90
CA ALA A 81 -4.20 -0.99 -10.10
C ALA A 81 -4.95 -0.32 -11.26
N LYS A 82 -4.80 1.00 -11.42
CA LYS A 82 -5.33 1.76 -12.57
C LYS A 82 -4.75 1.23 -13.88
N ASP A 83 -3.43 1.17 -14.03
CA ASP A 83 -2.78 0.78 -15.30
C ASP A 83 -3.18 -0.64 -15.75
N LYS A 84 -3.29 -1.57 -14.80
CA LYS A 84 -3.75 -2.95 -15.05
C LYS A 84 -5.22 -3.05 -15.45
N PHE A 85 -6.04 -2.06 -15.10
CA PHE A 85 -7.45 -2.03 -15.42
C PHE A 85 -7.72 -1.24 -16.72
N ASP A 86 -7.06 -0.10 -16.89
CA ASP A 86 -7.09 0.71 -18.12
C ASP A 86 -6.67 -0.11 -19.34
N SER A 87 -5.61 -0.91 -19.23
CA SER A 87 -5.16 -1.80 -20.31
C SER A 87 -6.19 -2.85 -20.74
N ARG A 88 -7.16 -3.20 -19.87
CA ARG A 88 -8.20 -4.21 -20.17
C ARG A 88 -9.54 -3.61 -20.57
N PHE A 89 -9.87 -2.40 -20.12
CA PHE A 89 -11.26 -1.90 -20.20
C PHE A 89 -11.41 -0.47 -20.75
N ARG A 90 -10.32 0.25 -21.02
CA ARG A 90 -10.39 1.67 -21.44
C ARG A 90 -11.11 1.87 -22.78
N SER A 91 -10.89 0.98 -23.76
CA SER A 91 -11.60 1.03 -25.05
C SER A 91 -13.09 0.73 -24.89
N MET A 92 -13.42 -0.33 -24.15
CA MET A 92 -14.79 -0.79 -23.93
C MET A 92 -15.64 0.23 -23.14
N ILE A 93 -15.09 0.88 -22.12
CA ILE A 93 -15.87 1.80 -21.29
C ILE A 93 -16.07 3.16 -21.96
N LEU A 94 -15.08 3.64 -22.72
CA LEU A 94 -15.23 4.88 -23.48
C LEU A 94 -16.25 4.74 -24.62
N SER A 95 -16.44 3.55 -25.18
CA SER A 95 -17.51 3.28 -26.17
C SER A 95 -18.92 3.32 -25.59
N PHE A 96 -19.10 3.28 -24.26
CA PHE A 96 -20.41 3.37 -23.61
C PHE A 96 -20.77 4.78 -23.12
N GLY A 97 -19.97 5.81 -23.44
CA GLY A 97 -20.29 7.21 -23.12
C GLY A 97 -20.10 7.63 -21.66
N TYR A 98 -19.42 6.84 -20.83
CA TYR A 98 -19.14 7.20 -19.45
C TYR A 98 -18.11 8.34 -19.32
N THR A 99 -18.34 9.26 -18.38
CA THR A 99 -17.35 10.25 -17.96
C THR A 99 -16.24 9.61 -17.13
N ARG A 100 -15.06 10.25 -17.03
CA ARG A 100 -13.95 9.73 -16.22
C ARG A 100 -14.29 9.56 -14.74
N GLU A 101 -15.12 10.45 -14.20
CA GLU A 101 -15.58 10.35 -12.81
C GLU A 101 -16.50 9.13 -12.61
N THR A 102 -17.50 8.96 -13.48
CA THR A 102 -18.41 7.81 -13.39
C THR A 102 -17.66 6.49 -13.62
N TYR A 103 -16.66 6.48 -14.49
CA TYR A 103 -15.72 5.38 -14.65
C TYR A 103 -14.98 5.04 -13.34
N PHE A 104 -14.40 6.05 -12.69
CA PHE A 104 -13.66 5.87 -11.44
C PHE A 104 -14.56 5.24 -10.37
N TYR A 105 -15.72 5.85 -10.10
CA TYR A 105 -16.59 5.40 -9.00
C TYR A 105 -17.25 4.04 -9.29
N LYS A 106 -17.68 3.77 -10.52
CA LYS A 106 -18.39 2.51 -10.84
C LYS A 106 -17.47 1.30 -10.97
N PHE A 107 -16.26 1.49 -11.51
CA PHE A 107 -15.44 0.35 -11.92
C PHE A 107 -14.08 0.28 -11.23
N LEU A 108 -13.42 1.43 -11.07
CA LEU A 108 -12.02 1.45 -10.64
C LEU A 108 -11.86 1.53 -9.12
N MET A 109 -12.74 2.26 -8.43
CA MET A 109 -12.65 2.54 -6.99
C MET A 109 -12.54 1.27 -6.15
N LYS A 110 -13.40 0.27 -6.38
CA LYS A 110 -13.35 -1.01 -5.64
C LYS A 110 -12.00 -1.72 -5.80
N ARG A 111 -11.42 -1.71 -7.00
CA ARG A 111 -10.13 -2.36 -7.28
C ARG A 111 -8.97 -1.61 -6.63
N ILE A 112 -9.00 -0.28 -6.68
CA ILE A 112 -8.04 0.58 -6.01
C ILE A 112 -8.09 0.35 -4.50
N LEU A 113 -9.28 0.32 -3.90
CA LEU A 113 -9.44 0.08 -2.46
C LEU A 113 -8.92 -1.30 -2.03
N LEU A 114 -9.23 -2.36 -2.78
CA LEU A 114 -8.68 -3.69 -2.53
C LEU A 114 -7.14 -3.69 -2.63
N ARG A 115 -6.58 -3.01 -3.62
CA ARG A 115 -5.13 -2.89 -3.75
C ARG A 115 -4.50 -2.08 -2.60
N GLY A 116 -5.23 -1.09 -2.08
CA GLY A 116 -4.89 -0.36 -0.86
C GLY A 116 -4.84 -1.26 0.35
N LEU A 117 -5.85 -2.10 0.54
CA LEU A 117 -5.90 -3.06 1.65
C LEU A 117 -4.73 -4.06 1.59
N GLU A 118 -4.39 -4.58 0.41
CA GLU A 118 -3.21 -5.43 0.22
C GLU A 118 -1.93 -4.69 0.64
N GLY A 119 -1.73 -3.48 0.11
CA GLY A 119 -0.59 -2.64 0.45
C GLY A 119 -0.54 -2.30 1.94
N PHE A 120 -1.69 -2.01 2.55
CA PHE A 120 -1.83 -1.63 3.95
C PHE A 120 -1.41 -2.76 4.87
N SER A 121 -1.95 -3.96 4.64
CA SER A 121 -1.58 -5.15 5.39
C SER A 121 -0.10 -5.49 5.20
N PHE A 122 0.42 -5.38 3.98
CA PHE A 122 1.84 -5.61 3.70
C PHE A 122 2.77 -4.62 4.42
N SER A 123 2.46 -3.32 4.37
CA SER A 123 3.25 -2.28 5.03
C SER A 123 3.33 -2.48 6.54
N ILE A 124 2.20 -2.79 7.20
CA ILE A 124 2.18 -3.05 8.65
C ILE A 124 3.07 -4.25 8.98
N ALA A 125 2.90 -5.36 8.26
CA ALA A 125 3.71 -6.55 8.46
C ALA A 125 5.21 -6.25 8.31
N LEU A 126 5.58 -5.51 7.27
CA LEU A 126 6.97 -5.18 6.98
C LEU A 126 7.59 -4.28 8.04
N VAL A 127 6.88 -3.23 8.48
CA VAL A 127 7.38 -2.33 9.53
C VAL A 127 7.54 -3.06 10.86
N LEU A 128 6.58 -3.92 11.23
CA LEU A 128 6.69 -4.76 12.43
C LEU A 128 7.89 -5.71 12.33
N LEU A 129 8.06 -6.37 11.18
CA LEU A 129 9.17 -7.30 10.93
C LEU A 129 10.52 -6.59 11.06
N VAL A 130 10.69 -5.44 10.40
CA VAL A 130 11.93 -4.66 10.42
C VAL A 130 12.27 -4.16 11.82
N ASN A 131 11.27 -3.72 12.59
CA ASN A 131 11.50 -3.28 13.96
C ASN A 131 11.96 -4.39 14.90
N LYS A 132 11.69 -5.66 14.54
CA LYS A 132 11.99 -6.80 15.39
C LYS A 132 13.19 -7.61 14.93
N ILE A 133 13.84 -7.27 13.80
CA ILE A 133 15.09 -7.91 13.31
C ILE A 133 16.10 -8.21 14.44
N PRO A 134 16.42 -7.28 15.35
CA PRO A 134 17.41 -7.53 16.41
C PRO A 134 16.99 -8.59 17.44
N PHE A 135 15.70 -8.91 17.53
CA PHE A 135 15.11 -9.79 18.55
C PHE A 135 14.78 -11.19 18.01
N TRP A 136 15.11 -11.51 16.76
CA TRP A 136 14.88 -12.83 16.15
C TRP A 136 15.62 -13.95 16.88
N LEU A 137 16.73 -13.67 17.56
CA LEU A 137 17.47 -14.69 18.31
C LEU A 137 16.77 -15.14 19.60
N ASN A 138 15.80 -14.36 20.10
CA ASN A 138 15.03 -14.64 21.32
C ASN A 138 13.53 -14.76 21.01
N PHE A 139 13.17 -15.78 20.21
CA PHE A 139 11.79 -16.06 19.80
C PHE A 139 10.82 -16.24 20.98
N LYS A 140 11.27 -16.85 22.07
CA LYS A 140 10.43 -17.24 23.20
C LYS A 140 9.72 -16.05 23.88
N ASN A 141 10.34 -14.87 23.85
CA ASN A 141 9.79 -13.66 24.48
C ASN A 141 8.98 -12.77 23.53
N ASN A 142 8.98 -13.02 22.22
CA ASN A 142 8.37 -12.12 21.22
C ASN A 142 7.31 -12.81 20.34
N PHE A 143 6.85 -14.00 20.74
CA PHE A 143 5.94 -14.83 19.93
C PHE A 143 4.67 -14.10 19.48
N ASP A 144 4.02 -13.36 20.38
CA ASP A 144 2.78 -12.63 20.09
C ASP A 144 2.96 -11.57 18.99
N GLU A 145 4.13 -10.93 18.93
CA GLU A 145 4.41 -9.91 17.94
C GLU A 145 4.70 -10.49 16.55
N PHE A 146 5.37 -11.64 16.49
CA PHE A 146 5.53 -12.40 15.25
C PHE A 146 4.19 -12.93 14.72
N LEU A 147 3.27 -13.26 15.62
CA LEU A 147 1.91 -13.67 15.26
C LEU A 147 1.17 -12.52 14.53
N TYR A 148 1.31 -11.26 14.98
CA TYR A 148 0.75 -10.12 14.25
C TYR A 148 1.34 -9.97 12.85
N VAL A 149 2.66 -10.14 12.67
CA VAL A 149 3.30 -10.11 11.35
C VAL A 149 2.66 -11.16 10.42
N LEU A 150 2.48 -12.39 10.91
CA LEU A 150 1.84 -13.46 10.15
C LEU A 150 0.39 -13.13 9.78
N ILE A 151 -0.42 -12.63 10.72
CA ILE A 151 -1.81 -12.23 10.44
C ILE A 151 -1.87 -11.21 9.31
N PHE A 152 -1.03 -10.17 9.36
CA PHE A 152 -1.03 -9.12 8.34
C PHE A 152 -0.51 -9.62 6.99
N LEU A 153 0.50 -10.51 6.96
CA LEU A 153 0.96 -11.14 5.70
C LEU A 153 -0.10 -12.06 5.10
N ILE A 154 -0.79 -12.86 5.92
CA ILE A 154 -1.91 -13.71 5.48
C ILE A 154 -3.02 -12.82 4.92
N GLY A 155 -3.37 -11.73 5.61
CA GLY A 155 -4.35 -10.75 5.14
C GLY A 155 -3.98 -10.19 3.75
N ALA A 156 -2.73 -9.74 3.58
CA ALA A 156 -2.22 -9.28 2.29
C ALA A 156 -2.30 -10.38 1.21
N GLY A 157 -1.96 -11.63 1.58
CA GLY A 157 -2.05 -12.80 0.71
C GLY A 157 -3.48 -13.11 0.26
N ILE A 158 -4.45 -13.08 1.17
CA ILE A 158 -5.87 -13.27 0.88
C ILE A 158 -6.36 -12.18 -0.07
N VAL A 159 -6.07 -10.91 0.20
CA VAL A 159 -6.48 -9.80 -0.67
C VAL A 159 -5.87 -9.95 -2.07
N LYS A 160 -4.59 -10.33 -2.15
CA LYS A 160 -3.92 -10.60 -3.42
C LYS A 160 -4.53 -11.79 -4.18
N ALA A 161 -4.91 -12.85 -3.49
CA ALA A 161 -5.54 -14.03 -4.09
C ALA A 161 -6.98 -13.77 -4.54
N THR A 162 -7.71 -12.92 -3.81
CA THR A 162 -9.07 -12.49 -4.16
C THR A 162 -9.10 -11.48 -5.32
N ASN A 163 -7.95 -10.94 -5.76
CA ASN A 163 -7.84 -10.15 -6.99
C ASN A 163 -8.05 -11.00 -8.25
N PHE A 164 -9.31 -11.35 -8.47
CA PHE A 164 -10.04 -11.52 -9.72
C PHE A 164 -9.26 -11.33 -11.04
N GLY A 165 -8.43 -12.32 -11.36
CA GLY A 165 -8.27 -12.85 -12.72
C GLY A 165 -9.36 -13.86 -13.11
N LYS A 166 -10.33 -14.13 -12.22
CA LYS A 166 -11.34 -15.18 -12.41
C LYS A 166 -12.68 -14.72 -13.01
N ILE A 167 -13.00 -13.42 -13.08
CA ILE A 167 -14.26 -12.95 -13.72
C ILE A 167 -14.26 -13.18 -15.26
N SER A 168 -13.14 -13.56 -15.87
CA SER A 168 -13.10 -13.89 -17.31
C SER A 168 -13.13 -15.40 -17.63
N ARG A 169 -13.37 -16.28 -16.65
CA ARG A 169 -13.30 -17.74 -16.85
C ARG A 169 -14.45 -18.54 -16.23
N THR A 170 -15.57 -17.90 -15.89
CA THR A 170 -16.82 -18.58 -15.54
C THR A 170 -17.96 -17.94 -16.31
#